data_AF-A0A528IM31-F1
#
_entry.id   AF-A0A528IM31-F1
#
_cell.length_a   1.000
_cell.length_b   1.000
_cell.length_c   1.000
_cell.angle_alpha   90.00
_cell.angle_beta   90.00
_cell.angle_gamma   90.00
#
_symmetry.space_group_name_H-M   'P 1'
#
loop_
_entity.id
_entity.type
_entity.pdbx_description
1 polymer ?
#
loop_
_entity_poly.entity_id
_entity_poly.type
_entity_poly.pdbx_seq_one_letter_code
_entity_poly.pdbx_strand_id
1 'polypeptide(L)' 'DLAAAVAAYLNREALTEVFEHVVVIADPRTLGELRKHFQAPLRAKLVGEVAKDLAKHSAKAIEDMLTTA' A
#
# COMPACT_ATOMS: atom_id res chain seq x y z
N ASP A 1 -12.46 8.01 -8.57
CA ASP A 1 -12.38 7.30 -7.27
C ASP A 1 -10.92 7.31 -6.82
N LEU A 2 -10.66 7.64 -5.55
CA LEU A 2 -9.32 7.78 -4.98
C LEU A 2 -8.56 6.45 -5.00
N ALA A 3 -9.20 5.37 -4.58
CA ALA A 3 -8.55 4.05 -4.49
C ALA A 3 -8.10 3.56 -5.87
N ALA A 4 -8.97 3.65 -6.88
CA ALA A 4 -8.63 3.28 -8.25
C ALA A 4 -7.46 4.10 -8.81
N ALA A 5 -7.41 5.41 -8.53
CA ALA A 5 -6.32 6.27 -8.99
C ALA A 5 -4.97 5.93 -8.34
N VAL A 6 -4.96 5.69 -7.03
CA VAL A 6 -3.75 5.28 -6.28
C VAL A 6 -3.27 3.91 -6.77
N ALA A 7 -4.16 2.93 -6.91
CA ALA A 7 -3.79 1.62 -7.43
C ALA A 7 -3.25 1.70 -8.87
N ALA A 8 -3.84 2.54 -9.73
CA ALA A 8 -3.34 2.76 -11.08
C ALA A 8 -1.93 3.36 -11.11
N TYR A 9 -1.62 4.29 -10.19
CA TYR A 9 -0.27 4.80 -10.01
C TYR A 9 0.69 3.69 -9.57
N LEU A 10 0.36 2.97 -8.50
CA LEU A 10 1.21 1.89 -7.97
C LEU A 10 1.46 0.77 -8.99
N ASN A 11 0.46 0.41 -9.80
CA ASN A 11 0.61 -0.59 -10.86
C ASN A 11 1.62 -0.15 -11.93
N ARG A 12 1.66 1.14 -12.29
CA ARG A 12 2.64 1.67 -13.25
C ARG A 12 4.04 1.65 -12.64
N GLU A 13 4.17 2.16 -11.42
CA GLU A 13 5.46 2.20 -10.72
C GLU A 13 6.03 0.80 -10.46
N ALA A 14 5.17 -0.19 -10.22
CA ALA A 14 5.57 -1.58 -10.03
C ALA A 14 6.28 -2.20 -11.25
N LEU A 15 6.06 -1.67 -12.45
CA LEU A 15 6.75 -2.09 -13.68
C LEU A 15 8.15 -1.48 -13.82
N THR A 16 8.49 -0.51 -12.97
CA THR A 16 9.78 0.18 -12.96
C THR A 16 10.63 -0.27 -11.77
N GLU A 17 11.82 0.28 -11.62
CA GLU A 17 12.76 0.00 -10.52
C GLU A 17 12.67 1.02 -9.37
N VAL A 18 11.62 1.85 -9.32
CA VAL A 18 11.47 2.87 -8.25
C VAL A 18 11.25 2.27 -6.87
N PHE A 19 10.76 1.02 -6.79
CA PHE A 19 10.75 0.22 -5.57
C PHE A 19 10.85 -1.28 -5.89
N GLU A 20 11.52 -1.99 -4.98
CA GLU A 20 11.60 -3.45 -4.98
C GLU A 20 10.44 -4.06 -4.16
N HIS A 21 10.14 -3.47 -3.00
CA HIS A 21 9.13 -3.94 -2.06
C HIS A 21 8.20 -2.79 -1.64
N VAL A 22 6.93 -3.09 -1.41
CA VAL A 22 5.94 -2.11 -0.94
C VAL A 22 5.02 -2.70 0.13
N VAL A 23 4.72 -1.90 1.15
CA VAL A 23 3.66 -2.16 2.14
C VAL A 23 2.54 -1.16 1.89
N VAL A 24 1.30 -1.64 1.84
CA VAL A 24 0.12 -0.77 1.67
C VAL A 24 -0.64 -0.69 2.99
N ILE A 25 -0.83 0.52 3.49
CA ILE A 25 -1.55 0.82 4.74
C ILE A 25 -2.73 1.71 4.41
N ALA A 26 -3.93 1.28 4.79
CA ALA A 26 -5.14 2.07 4.67
C ALA A 26 -6.21 1.56 5.64
N ASP A 27 -7.25 2.37 5.88
CA ASP A 27 -8.43 1.88 6.59
C ASP A 27 -9.05 0.67 5.84
N PRO A 28 -9.76 -0.22 6.54
CA PRO A 28 -10.26 -1.48 5.95
C PRO A 28 -11.10 -1.29 4.68
N ARG A 29 -11.89 -0.21 4.60
CA ARG A 29 -12.75 0.06 3.44
C ARG A 29 -11.91 0.46 2.24
N THR A 30 -11.02 1.43 2.41
CA THR A 30 -10.14 1.90 1.32
C THR A 30 -9.21 0.79 0.83
N LEU A 31 -8.65 -0.02 1.74
CA LEU A 31 -7.81 -1.17 1.38
C LEU A 31 -8.59 -2.21 0.57
N GLY A 32 -9.86 -2.45 0.93
CA GLY A 32 -10.76 -3.30 0.17
C GLY A 32 -10.97 -2.83 -1.27
N GLU A 33 -11.14 -1.52 -1.48
CA GLU A 33 -11.26 -0.95 -2.83
C GLU A 33 -9.93 -1.03 -3.60
N LEU A 34 -8.79 -0.73 -2.97
CA LEU A 34 -7.46 -0.83 -3.59
C LEU A 34 -7.18 -2.25 -4.14
N ARG A 35 -7.49 -3.29 -3.36
CA ARG A 35 -7.28 -4.71 -3.73
C ARG A 35 -7.95 -5.10 -5.05
N LYS A 36 -9.10 -4.49 -5.38
CA LYS A 36 -9.84 -4.74 -6.63
C LYS A 36 -9.05 -4.32 -7.86
N HIS A 37 -8.09 -3.41 -7.69
CA HIS A 37 -7.33 -2.79 -8.78
C HIS A 37 -5.86 -3.22 -8.84
N PHE A 38 -5.36 -3.98 -7.86
CA PHE A 38 -3.98 -4.47 -7.88
C PHE A 38 -3.74 -5.48 -9.00
N GLN A 39 -2.73 -5.21 -9.83
CA GLN A 39 -2.29 -6.10 -10.90
C GLN A 39 -1.12 -6.98 -10.44
N ALA A 40 -0.84 -8.05 -11.20
CA ALA A 40 0.18 -9.04 -10.83
C ALA A 40 1.57 -8.46 -10.51
N PRO A 41 2.11 -7.47 -11.27
CA PRO A 41 3.41 -6.88 -10.96
C PRO A 41 3.45 -6.19 -9.59
N LEU A 42 2.41 -5.43 -9.26
CA LEU A 42 2.29 -4.79 -7.96
C LEU A 42 2.14 -5.82 -6.84
N ARG A 43 1.29 -6.85 -7.04
CA ARG A 43 1.09 -7.93 -6.06
C ARG A 43 2.38 -8.70 -5.76
N ALA A 44 3.23 -8.91 -6.77
CA ALA A 44 4.52 -9.60 -6.59
C ALA A 44 5.51 -8.81 -5.72
N LYS A 45 5.42 -7.48 -5.74
CA LYS A 45 6.26 -6.58 -4.93
C LYS A 45 5.67 -6.26 -3.55
N LEU A 46 4.44 -6.71 -3.28
CA LEU A 46 3.71 -6.35 -2.08
C LEU A 46 4.10 -7.28 -0.92
N VAL A 47 4.81 -6.73 0.05
CA VAL A 47 5.34 -7.50 1.21
C VAL A 47 4.45 -7.42 2.44
N GLY A 48 3.40 -6.58 2.41
CA GLY A 48 2.43 -6.50 3.49
C GLY A 48 1.26 -5.57 3.20
N GLU A 49 0.10 -5.92 3.76
CA GLU A 49 -1.10 -5.09 3.75
C GLU A 49 -1.60 -4.88 5.18
N VAL A 50 -1.75 -3.63 5.59
CA VAL A 50 -2.18 -3.29 6.94
C VAL A 50 -3.51 -2.53 6.89
N ALA A 51 -4.57 -3.22 7.36
CA ALA A 51 -5.92 -2.68 7.44
C ALA A 51 -6.08 -1.82 8.70
N LYS A 52 -5.44 -0.66 8.74
CA LYS A 52 -5.47 0.26 9.88
C LYS A 52 -5.41 1.70 9.39
N ASP A 53 -6.25 2.55 9.96
CA ASP A 53 -6.16 3.99 9.75
C ASP A 53 -4.96 4.53 10.54
N LEU A 54 -3.86 4.78 9.83
CA LEU A 54 -2.67 5.46 10.34
C LEU A 54 -2.53 6.86 9.76
N ALA A 55 -3.61 7.43 9.20
CA ALA A 55 -3.57 8.82 8.76
C ALA A 55 -3.15 9.73 9.93
N LYS A 56 -2.43 10.81 9.59
CA LYS A 56 -1.90 11.80 10.55
C LYS A 56 -0.76 11.31 11.47
N HIS A 57 -0.27 10.08 11.30
CA HIS A 57 0.93 9.62 11.99
C HIS A 57 2.17 10.03 11.18
N SER A 58 3.30 10.26 11.87
CA SER A 58 4.58 10.47 11.19
C SER A 58 5.10 9.16 10.62
N ALA A 59 5.99 9.22 9.61
CA ALA A 59 6.64 8.03 9.06
C ALA A 59 7.33 7.20 10.15
N LYS A 60 8.04 7.86 11.08
CA LYS A 60 8.69 7.20 12.22
C LYS A 60 7.71 6.47 13.13
N ALA A 61 6.56 7.07 13.43
CA ALA A 61 5.54 6.43 14.25
C ALA A 61 4.94 5.21 13.54
N ILE A 62 4.76 5.28 12.22
CA ILE A 62 4.31 4.14 11.42
C ILE A 62 5.35 3.02 11.44
N GLU A 63 6.64 3.31 11.25
CA GLU A 63 7.72 2.33 11.34
C GLU A 63 7.72 1.61 12.68
N ASP A 64 7.66 2.36 13.79
CA ASP A 64 7.65 1.79 15.14
C ASP A 64 6.45 0.84 15.35
N MET A 65 5.28 1.20 14.82
CA MET A 65 4.08 0.36 14.91
C MET A 65 4.19 -0.92 14.07
N LEU A 66 4.99 -0.92 13.00
CA LEU A 66 5.18 -2.07 12.12
C LEU A 66 6.31 -3.01 12.57
N THR A 67 7.34 -2.49 13.25
CA THR A 67 8.47 -3.30 13.73
C THR A 67 8.22 -3.98 15.07
N THR A 68 7.16 -3.58 15.79
CA THR A 68 6.83 -4.12 17.12
C THR A 68 5.74 -5.20 17.09
N ALA A 69 5.30 -5.61 15.89
CA ALA A 69 4.32 -6.68 15.67
C ALA A 69 5.00 -7.99 15.25
#